data_AF-A0A2E8CI47-F1
#
_entry.id   AF-A0A2E8CI47-F1
#
_cell.length_a   1.000
_cell.length_b   1.000
_cell.length_c   1.000
_cell.angle_alpha   90.00
_cell.angle_beta   90.00
_cell.angle_gamma   90.00
#
_symmetry.space_group_name_H-M   'P 1'
#
loop_
_entity.id
_entity.type
_entity.pdbx_description
1 polymer ?
#
loop_
_entity_poly.entity_id
_entity_poly.type
_entity_poly.pdbx_seq_one_letter_code
_entity_poly.pdbx_strand_id
1 'polypeptide(L)'
;MAKLTLNAKLIGMGEKLGVNTLTPLEAGGIEASRVAEDTLVSIYAEMYNAGIRPTDYLSPTNKLCTATEKEYEERGKVAALAVYNPKERKELATKLPKGSTAEAKAARSKLQNRRTDHLKTVRRGLITQDKLHNPEAYKKGAEDRKEAIEKLGDAFTTVLKILQGDGLPEWFNTPDCTAVVLAAQKTYKIPAKVKNIDDLL
;
A
#
# COMPACT_ATOMS: atom_id res chain seq x y z
N MET A 1 -24.94 23.23 -27.31
CA MET A 1 -25.24 21.82 -27.00
C MET A 1 -25.18 21.62 -25.50
N ALA A 2 -26.23 21.10 -24.87
CA ALA A 2 -26.23 20.84 -23.42
C ALA A 2 -25.26 19.70 -23.10
N LYS A 3 -24.44 19.86 -22.05
CA LYS A 3 -23.46 18.86 -21.62
C LYS A 3 -24.22 17.72 -20.95
N LEU A 4 -24.16 16.51 -21.50
CA LEU A 4 -24.78 15.31 -20.91
C LEU A 4 -24.30 15.12 -19.46
N THR A 5 -25.22 14.70 -18.58
CA THR A 5 -24.90 14.32 -17.19
C THR A 5 -23.99 13.09 -17.19
N LEU A 6 -23.24 12.86 -16.10
CA LEU A 6 -22.38 11.66 -15.99
C LEU A 6 -23.21 10.39 -16.14
N ASN A 7 -24.37 10.32 -15.48
CA ASN A 7 -25.27 9.18 -15.57
C ASN A 7 -25.70 8.89 -17.02
N ALA A 8 -26.14 9.91 -17.76
CA ALA A 8 -26.53 9.76 -19.17
C ALA A 8 -25.34 9.32 -20.06
N LYS A 9 -24.12 9.79 -19.78
CA LYS A 9 -22.91 9.35 -20.49
C LYS A 9 -22.61 7.88 -20.24
N LEU A 10 -22.67 7.43 -18.98
CA LEU A 10 -22.39 6.04 -18.63
C LEU A 10 -23.42 5.11 -19.26
N ILE A 11 -24.71 5.41 -19.16
CA ILE A 11 -25.77 4.62 -19.80
C ILE A 11 -25.52 4.50 -21.31
N GLY A 12 -25.27 5.62 -22.00
CA GLY A 12 -25.01 5.59 -23.45
C GLY A 12 -23.70 4.89 -23.84
N MET A 13 -22.72 4.78 -22.95
CA MET A 13 -21.53 3.94 -23.18
C MET A 13 -21.87 2.46 -23.05
N GLY A 14 -22.64 2.08 -22.03
CA GLY A 14 -23.04 0.69 -21.83
C GLY A 14 -23.99 0.16 -22.91
N GLU A 15 -24.94 0.97 -23.37
CA GLU A 15 -25.83 0.61 -24.48
C GLU A 15 -25.05 0.22 -25.75
N LYS A 16 -23.94 0.91 -26.03
CA LYS A 16 -23.08 0.62 -27.20
C LYS A 16 -22.32 -0.70 -27.09
N LEU A 17 -22.14 -1.23 -25.89
CA LEU A 17 -21.47 -2.52 -25.67
C LEU A 17 -22.40 -3.71 -25.95
N GLY A 18 -23.72 -3.50 -26.02
CA GLY A 18 -24.68 -4.53 -26.40
C GLY A 18 -24.81 -5.70 -25.42
N VAL A 19 -24.43 -5.50 -24.15
CA VAL A 19 -24.52 -6.54 -23.11
C VAL A 19 -25.93 -6.57 -22.53
N ASN A 20 -26.56 -7.75 -22.52
CA ASN A 20 -27.97 -7.91 -22.11
C ASN A 20 -28.15 -8.43 -20.68
N THR A 21 -27.08 -8.89 -20.01
CA THR A 21 -27.11 -9.46 -18.66
C THR A 21 -26.79 -8.45 -17.56
N LEU A 22 -26.22 -7.30 -17.92
CA LEU A 22 -25.87 -6.21 -17.00
C LEU A 22 -26.69 -4.97 -17.32
N THR A 23 -26.87 -4.09 -16.34
CA THR A 23 -27.48 -2.79 -16.62
C THR A 23 -26.55 -1.95 -17.51
N PRO A 24 -27.09 -1.11 -18.43
CA PRO A 24 -26.25 -0.21 -19.23
C PRO A 24 -25.39 0.73 -18.38
N LEU A 25 -25.88 1.12 -17.21
CA LEU A 25 -25.11 1.95 -16.27
C LEU A 25 -23.85 1.21 -15.77
N GLU A 26 -23.98 -0.06 -15.41
CA GLU A 26 -22.87 -0.88 -14.92
C GLU A 26 -21.86 -1.18 -16.04
N ALA A 27 -22.34 -1.63 -17.20
CA ALA A 27 -21.48 -1.87 -18.37
C ALA A 27 -20.72 -0.61 -18.81
N GLY A 28 -21.40 0.54 -18.81
CA GLY A 28 -20.79 1.83 -19.10
C GLY A 28 -19.82 2.30 -18.02
N GLY A 29 -20.09 1.97 -16.75
CA GLY A 29 -19.16 2.20 -15.64
C GLY A 29 -17.85 1.43 -15.80
N ILE A 30 -17.93 0.16 -16.20
CA ILE A 30 -16.75 -0.67 -16.47
C ILE A 30 -15.92 -0.04 -17.59
N GLU A 31 -16.52 0.28 -18.73
CA GLU A 31 -15.79 0.86 -19.87
C GLU A 31 -15.22 2.25 -19.55
N ALA A 32 -15.98 3.12 -18.87
CA ALA A 32 -15.48 4.42 -18.45
C ALA A 32 -14.30 4.28 -17.48
N SER A 33 -14.33 3.28 -16.59
CA SER A 33 -13.23 3.03 -15.66
C SER A 33 -11.96 2.56 -16.37
N ARG A 34 -12.09 1.64 -17.34
CA ARG A 34 -11.00 1.16 -18.20
C ARG A 34 -10.36 2.30 -18.98
N VAL A 35 -11.16 3.14 -19.64
CA VAL A 35 -10.66 4.29 -20.41
C VAL A 35 -9.93 5.31 -19.52
N ALA A 36 -10.45 5.55 -18.31
CA ALA A 36 -9.79 6.41 -17.35
C ALA A 36 -8.46 5.81 -16.85
N GLU A 37 -8.41 4.50 -16.63
CA GLU A 37 -7.19 3.79 -16.26
C GLU A 37 -6.14 3.85 -17.37
N ASP A 38 -6.50 3.57 -18.62
CA ASP A 38 -5.59 3.67 -19.79
C ASP A 38 -4.98 5.08 -19.89
N THR A 39 -5.82 6.10 -19.67
CA THR A 39 -5.39 7.50 -19.68
C THR A 39 -4.41 7.77 -18.53
N LEU A 40 -4.70 7.28 -17.32
CA LEU A 40 -3.82 7.44 -16.16
C LEU A 40 -2.47 6.74 -16.36
N VAL A 41 -2.47 5.51 -16.88
CA VAL A 41 -1.24 4.77 -17.19
C VAL A 41 -0.39 5.54 -18.19
N SER A 42 -1.01 6.10 -19.23
CA SER A 42 -0.33 6.92 -20.24
C SER A 42 0.27 8.20 -19.63
N ILE A 43 -0.47 8.91 -18.77
CA ILE A 43 0.03 10.10 -18.06
C ILE A 43 1.29 9.75 -17.26
N TYR A 44 1.27 8.64 -16.50
CA TYR A 44 2.44 8.25 -15.71
C TYR A 44 3.63 7.82 -16.59
N ALA A 45 3.38 7.18 -17.73
CA ALA A 45 4.42 6.85 -18.69
C ALA A 45 5.10 8.11 -19.25
N GLU A 46 4.32 9.12 -19.66
CA GLU A 46 4.84 10.42 -20.12
C GLU A 46 5.67 11.11 -19.03
N MET A 47 5.18 11.13 -17.79
CA MET A 47 5.95 11.68 -16.65
C MET A 47 7.28 10.95 -16.47
N TYR A 48 7.26 9.62 -16.53
CA TYR A 48 8.46 8.81 -16.36
C TYR A 48 9.46 9.03 -17.51
N ASN A 49 8.99 9.12 -18.75
CA ASN A 49 9.80 9.44 -19.93
C ASN A 49 10.41 10.84 -19.83
N ALA A 50 9.71 11.79 -19.22
CA ALA A 50 10.21 13.14 -18.92
C ALA A 50 11.23 13.19 -17.77
N GLY A 51 11.65 12.04 -17.22
CA GLY A 51 12.67 11.96 -16.17
C GLY A 51 12.11 12.04 -14.75
N ILE A 52 10.79 12.11 -14.56
CA ILE A 52 10.17 12.13 -13.23
C ILE A 52 10.24 10.73 -12.63
N ARG A 53 10.67 10.62 -11.37
CA ARG A 53 10.87 9.34 -10.68
C ARG A 53 9.99 9.21 -9.44
N PRO A 54 9.68 7.97 -9.00
CA PRO A 54 8.93 7.74 -7.77
C PRO A 54 9.56 8.36 -6.52
N THR A 55 10.89 8.43 -6.51
CA THR A 55 11.72 9.00 -5.43
C THR A 55 11.55 10.50 -5.27
N ASP A 56 11.14 11.22 -6.34
CA ASP A 56 10.87 12.66 -6.29
C ASP A 56 9.63 13.03 -5.47
N TYR A 57 8.78 12.03 -5.18
CA TYR A 57 7.55 12.18 -4.39
C TYR A 57 7.70 11.72 -2.93
N LEU A 58 8.92 11.38 -2.51
CA LEU A 58 9.23 11.11 -1.11
C LEU A 58 9.47 12.41 -0.34
N SER A 59 9.18 12.40 0.96
CA SER A 59 9.54 13.52 1.84
C SER A 59 11.06 13.77 1.78
N PRO A 60 11.54 15.02 1.83
CA PRO A 60 12.97 15.34 1.88
C PRO A 60 13.71 14.69 3.06
N THR A 61 12.97 14.32 4.11
CA THR A 61 13.51 13.55 5.26
C THR A 61 13.75 12.07 4.97
N ASN A 62 13.27 11.57 3.83
CA ASN A 62 13.48 10.19 3.41
C ASN A 62 14.82 10.06 2.67
N LYS A 63 15.65 9.09 3.07
CA LYS A 63 16.98 8.85 2.51
C LYS A 63 17.00 8.51 1.01
N LEU A 64 15.87 8.03 0.48
CA LEU A 64 15.71 7.69 -0.94
C LEU A 64 15.13 8.86 -1.76
N CYS A 65 14.86 10.01 -1.14
CA CYS A 65 14.35 11.18 -1.84
C CYS A 65 15.42 11.75 -2.77
N THR A 66 15.05 11.97 -4.04
CA THR A 66 15.91 12.58 -5.05
C THR A 66 15.54 14.04 -5.33
N ALA A 67 14.36 14.48 -4.89
CA ALA A 67 13.92 15.87 -5.01
C ALA A 67 14.54 16.75 -3.92
N THR A 68 14.83 17.99 -4.27
CA THR A 68 15.12 19.05 -3.31
C THR A 68 13.88 19.38 -2.47
N GLU A 69 14.09 19.99 -1.30
CA GLU A 69 12.99 20.44 -0.43
C GLU A 69 12.03 21.40 -1.14
N LYS A 70 12.57 22.35 -1.92
CA LYS A 70 11.77 23.29 -2.70
C LYS A 70 10.90 22.60 -3.75
N GLU A 71 11.43 21.61 -4.46
CA GLU A 71 10.66 20.87 -5.46
C GLU A 71 9.58 19.99 -4.80
N TYR A 72 9.86 19.42 -3.64
CA TYR A 72 8.86 18.67 -2.87
C TYR A 72 7.72 19.59 -2.39
N GLU A 73 8.05 20.77 -1.86
CA GLU A 73 7.08 21.78 -1.47
C GLU A 73 6.22 22.21 -2.67
N GLU A 74 6.82 22.45 -3.83
CA GLU A 74 6.10 22.87 -5.04
C GLU A 74 5.13 21.80 -5.52
N ARG A 75 5.55 20.52 -5.52
CA ARG A 75 4.64 19.38 -5.76
C ARG A 75 3.48 19.38 -4.76
N GLY A 76 3.77 19.69 -3.50
CA GLY A 76 2.75 19.87 -2.46
C GLY A 76 1.75 20.98 -2.77
N LYS A 77 2.19 22.12 -3.29
CA LYS A 77 1.31 23.23 -3.71
C LYS A 77 0.44 22.84 -4.90
N VAL A 78 1.03 22.21 -5.91
CA VAL A 78 0.29 21.72 -7.09
C VAL A 78 -0.77 20.69 -6.68
N ALA A 79 -0.40 19.73 -5.83
CA ALA A 79 -1.35 18.75 -5.31
C ALA A 79 -2.49 19.43 -4.52
N ALA A 80 -2.18 20.43 -3.70
CA ALA A 80 -3.20 21.19 -2.96
C ALA A 80 -4.17 21.94 -3.90
N LEU A 81 -3.68 22.50 -5.01
CA LEU A 81 -4.53 23.12 -6.02
C LEU A 81 -5.43 22.12 -6.73
N ALA A 82 -4.93 20.89 -6.97
CA ALA A 82 -5.68 19.82 -7.61
C ALA A 82 -6.77 19.22 -6.70
N VAL A 83 -6.47 19.00 -5.41
CA VAL A 83 -7.39 18.28 -4.52
C VAL A 83 -8.33 19.19 -3.74
N TYR A 84 -7.99 20.46 -3.51
CA TYR A 84 -8.81 21.37 -2.70
C TYR A 84 -9.60 22.34 -3.55
N ASN A 85 -10.85 22.58 -3.18
CA ASN A 85 -11.61 23.70 -3.72
C ASN A 85 -11.20 25.03 -3.05
N PRO A 86 -11.64 26.20 -3.58
CA PRO A 86 -11.25 27.50 -3.02
C PRO A 86 -11.65 27.71 -1.55
N LYS A 87 -12.76 27.12 -1.08
CA LYS A 87 -13.22 27.24 0.32
C LYS A 87 -12.30 26.44 1.25
N GLU A 88 -12.01 25.19 0.89
CA GLU A 88 -11.10 24.31 1.64
C GLU A 88 -9.70 24.92 1.76
N ARG A 89 -9.18 25.55 0.70
CA ARG A 89 -7.88 26.25 0.77
C ARG A 89 -7.88 27.42 1.75
N LYS A 90 -8.97 28.20 1.79
CA LYS A 90 -9.12 29.29 2.77
C LYS A 90 -9.19 28.76 4.20
N GLU A 91 -9.89 27.65 4.42
CA GLU A 91 -9.96 26.97 5.72
C GLU A 91 -8.60 26.44 6.17
N LEU A 92 -7.82 25.86 5.27
CA LEU A 92 -6.48 25.37 5.59
C LEU A 92 -5.46 26.49 5.82
N ALA A 93 -5.66 27.67 5.23
CA ALA A 93 -4.80 28.84 5.45
C ALA A 93 -4.96 29.43 6.86
N THR A 94 -6.12 29.30 7.49
CA THR A 94 -6.33 29.74 8.87
C THR A 94 -5.83 28.69 9.86
N LYS A 95 -5.15 29.14 10.92
CA LYS A 95 -4.74 28.24 12.02
C LYS A 95 -5.97 27.76 12.77
N LEU A 96 -5.98 26.47 13.11
CA LEU A 96 -7.03 25.92 13.97
C LEU A 96 -6.95 26.59 15.35
N PRO A 97 -8.06 27.10 15.92
CA PRO A 97 -8.06 27.73 17.24
C PRO A 97 -7.50 26.83 18.34
N LYS A 98 -6.83 27.45 19.33
CA LYS A 98 -6.38 26.73 20.52
C LYS A 98 -7.63 26.29 21.30
N GLY A 99 -7.77 24.99 21.53
CA GLY A 99 -8.94 24.41 22.21
C GLY A 99 -10.01 23.81 21.28
N SER A 100 -9.78 23.76 19.96
CA SER A 100 -10.70 23.05 19.06
C SER A 100 -10.91 21.58 19.46
N THR A 101 -12.14 21.10 19.24
CA THR A 101 -12.57 19.74 19.61
C THR A 101 -11.77 18.67 18.86
N ALA A 102 -11.83 17.43 19.35
CA ALA A 102 -11.18 16.30 18.70
C ALA A 102 -11.71 16.08 17.28
N GLU A 103 -13.02 16.26 17.08
CA GLU A 103 -13.70 16.11 15.79
C GLU A 103 -13.22 17.17 14.79
N ALA A 104 -13.08 18.43 15.21
CA ALA A 104 -12.57 19.50 14.36
C ALA A 104 -11.10 19.25 13.95
N LYS A 105 -10.28 18.76 14.87
CA LYS A 105 -8.89 18.35 14.58
C LYS A 105 -8.84 17.18 13.61
N ALA A 106 -9.69 16.17 13.79
CA ALA A 106 -9.77 15.00 12.92
C ALA A 106 -10.26 15.37 11.51
N ALA A 107 -11.30 16.21 11.40
CA ALA A 107 -11.81 16.70 10.12
C ALA A 107 -10.73 17.47 9.34
N ARG A 108 -10.01 18.36 10.03
CA ARG A 108 -8.89 19.10 9.43
C ARG A 108 -7.75 18.17 9.00
N SER A 109 -7.39 17.19 9.83
CA SER A 109 -6.37 16.19 9.49
C SER A 109 -6.77 15.39 8.24
N LYS A 110 -8.03 14.93 8.16
CA LYS A 110 -8.57 14.25 6.97
C LYS A 110 -8.47 15.11 5.71
N LEU A 111 -8.78 16.40 5.82
CA LEU A 111 -8.64 17.34 4.72
C LEU A 111 -7.16 17.52 4.32
N GLN A 112 -6.25 17.73 5.28
CA GLN A 112 -4.81 17.85 5.04
C GLN A 112 -4.22 16.59 4.39
N ASN A 113 -4.69 15.40 4.80
CA ASN A 113 -4.20 14.14 4.27
C ASN A 113 -4.55 13.92 2.79
N ARG A 114 -5.61 14.54 2.25
CA ARG A 114 -5.95 14.42 0.81
C ARG A 114 -4.81 14.81 -0.10
N ARG A 115 -4.06 15.87 0.22
CA ARG A 115 -2.87 16.29 -0.55
C ARG A 115 -1.81 15.20 -0.51
N THR A 116 -1.50 14.72 0.69
CA THR A 116 -0.49 13.68 0.91
C THR A 116 -0.87 12.37 0.22
N ASP A 117 -2.12 11.97 0.30
CA ASP A 117 -2.62 10.74 -0.31
C ASP A 117 -2.67 10.86 -1.84
N HIS A 118 -2.95 12.04 -2.38
CA HIS A 118 -2.83 12.29 -3.81
C HIS A 118 -1.38 12.16 -4.30
N LEU A 119 -0.40 12.72 -3.60
CA LEU A 119 1.03 12.52 -3.91
C LEU A 119 1.43 11.04 -3.83
N LYS A 120 0.91 10.29 -2.85
CA LYS A 120 1.13 8.83 -2.77
C LYS A 120 0.53 8.10 -3.97
N THR A 121 -0.64 8.51 -4.44
CA THR A 121 -1.27 7.91 -5.64
C THR A 121 -0.45 8.15 -6.89
N VAL A 122 0.01 9.39 -7.10
CA VAL A 122 0.94 9.71 -8.22
C VAL A 122 2.22 8.88 -8.12
N ARG A 123 2.81 8.82 -6.92
CA ARG A 123 3.99 7.98 -6.67
C ARG A 123 3.75 6.51 -7.01
N ARG A 124 2.60 5.93 -6.64
CA ARG A 124 2.28 4.52 -6.98
C ARG A 124 2.21 4.31 -8.49
N GLY A 125 1.60 5.24 -9.24
CA GLY A 125 1.60 5.21 -10.70
C GLY A 125 3.01 5.19 -11.28
N LEU A 126 3.88 6.06 -10.78
CA LEU A 126 5.29 6.08 -11.18
C LEU A 126 6.06 4.82 -10.76
N ILE A 127 5.76 4.21 -9.61
CA ILE A 127 6.37 2.92 -9.21
C ILE A 127 6.02 1.83 -10.22
N THR A 128 4.77 1.80 -10.72
CA THR A 128 4.38 0.85 -11.76
C THR A 128 5.21 1.06 -13.01
N GLN A 129 5.40 2.30 -13.45
CA GLN A 129 6.27 2.59 -14.61
C GLN A 129 7.72 2.21 -14.35
N ASP A 130 8.25 2.52 -13.17
CA ASP A 130 9.63 2.18 -12.81
C ASP A 130 9.86 0.66 -12.76
N LYS A 131 8.87 -0.12 -12.33
CA LYS A 131 8.90 -1.59 -12.40
C LYS A 131 8.94 -2.12 -13.83
N LEU A 132 8.20 -1.50 -14.74
CA LEU A 132 8.17 -1.90 -16.15
C LEU A 132 9.50 -1.62 -16.84
N HIS A 133 10.17 -0.52 -16.50
CA HIS A 133 11.43 -0.11 -17.11
C HIS A 133 12.67 -0.70 -16.41
N ASN A 134 12.59 -0.97 -15.10
CA ASN A 134 13.69 -1.52 -14.29
C ASN A 134 13.27 -2.80 -13.53
N PRO A 135 12.82 -3.87 -14.21
CA PRO A 135 12.26 -5.05 -13.54
C PRO A 135 13.23 -5.72 -12.56
N GLU A 136 14.54 -5.70 -12.85
CA GLU A 136 15.58 -6.28 -11.98
C GLU A 136 15.65 -5.60 -10.61
N ALA A 137 15.46 -4.28 -10.54
CA ALA A 137 15.48 -3.52 -9.28
C ALA A 137 14.30 -3.86 -8.36
N TYR A 138 13.27 -4.52 -8.90
CA TYR A 138 12.05 -4.92 -8.18
C TYR A 138 11.88 -6.44 -8.08
N LYS A 139 12.83 -7.23 -8.60
CA LYS A 139 12.89 -8.65 -8.27
C LYS A 139 13.17 -8.77 -6.79
N LYS A 140 12.19 -9.27 -6.03
CA LYS A 140 12.40 -9.66 -4.65
C LYS A 140 13.48 -10.75 -4.61
N GLY A 141 14.65 -10.40 -4.10
CA GLY A 141 15.74 -11.34 -3.87
C GLY A 141 15.34 -12.40 -2.85
N ALA A 142 16.17 -13.44 -2.69
CA ALA A 142 15.95 -14.47 -1.66
C ALA A 142 15.81 -13.89 -0.24
N GLU A 143 16.39 -12.71 0.02
CA GLU A 143 16.33 -12.00 1.30
C GLU A 143 14.94 -11.43 1.66
N ASP A 144 14.06 -11.20 0.69
CA ASP A 144 12.70 -10.67 0.92
C ASP A 144 11.65 -11.74 1.26
N ARG A 145 12.04 -13.03 1.33
CA ARG A 145 11.13 -14.16 1.63
C ARG A 145 10.84 -14.30 3.12
N LYS A 146 10.49 -13.20 3.78
CA LYS A 146 10.03 -13.19 5.18
C LYS A 146 8.93 -14.22 5.43
N GLU A 147 8.03 -14.41 4.46
CA GLU A 147 6.97 -15.44 4.48
C GLU A 147 7.50 -16.88 4.58
N ALA A 148 8.64 -17.19 3.93
CA ALA A 148 9.23 -18.53 4.01
C ALA A 148 9.86 -18.80 5.39
N ILE A 149 10.50 -17.78 5.99
CA ILE A 149 11.03 -17.85 7.36
C ILE A 149 9.90 -17.94 8.39
N GLU A 150 8.77 -17.25 8.17
CA GLU A 150 7.58 -17.36 9.01
C GLU A 150 6.92 -18.75 8.92
N LYS A 151 6.81 -19.33 7.72
CA LYS A 151 6.34 -20.73 7.53
C LYS A 151 7.25 -21.75 8.21
N LEU A 152 8.56 -21.53 8.19
CA LEU A 152 9.52 -22.37 8.90
C LEU A 152 9.34 -22.27 10.43
N GLY A 153 9.07 -21.07 10.94
CA GLY A 153 8.71 -20.87 12.36
C GLY A 153 7.43 -21.61 12.78
N ASP A 154 6.43 -21.65 11.91
CA ASP A 154 5.18 -22.39 12.13
C ASP A 154 5.41 -23.92 12.20
N ALA A 155 6.28 -24.44 11.34
CA ALA A 155 6.67 -25.86 11.36
C ALA A 155 7.38 -26.23 12.67
N PHE A 156 8.35 -25.42 13.10
CA PHE A 156 9.07 -25.63 14.36
C PHE A 156 8.14 -25.58 15.58
N THR A 157 7.19 -24.63 15.58
CA THR A 157 6.18 -24.52 16.64
C THR A 157 5.30 -25.78 16.70
N THR A 158 4.89 -26.30 15.55
CA THR A 158 4.09 -27.53 15.47
C THR A 158 4.88 -28.73 15.99
N VAL A 159 6.14 -28.89 15.59
CA VAL A 159 7.02 -29.97 16.08
C VAL A 159 7.16 -29.93 17.60
N LEU A 160 7.40 -28.74 18.18
CA LEU A 160 7.52 -28.58 19.63
C LEU A 160 6.22 -28.93 20.37
N LYS A 161 5.04 -28.62 19.80
CA LYS A 161 3.76 -29.02 20.37
C LYS A 161 3.57 -30.54 20.38
N ILE A 162 3.92 -31.21 19.29
CA ILE A 162 3.84 -32.68 19.18
C ILE A 162 4.73 -33.31 20.26
N LEU A 163 5.97 -32.82 20.40
CA LEU A 163 6.91 -33.27 21.44
C LEU A 163 6.40 -33.02 22.86
N GLN A 164 5.54 -32.02 23.09
CA GLN A 164 5.01 -31.67 24.41
C GLN A 164 3.69 -32.36 24.79
N GLY A 165 2.90 -32.85 23.83
CA GLY A 165 1.51 -33.20 24.11
C GLY A 165 0.91 -34.42 23.41
N ASP A 166 1.49 -34.91 22.30
CA ASP A 166 0.79 -35.87 21.43
C ASP A 166 1.10 -37.36 21.71
N GLY A 167 1.76 -37.68 22.82
CA GLY A 167 2.01 -39.08 23.22
C GLY A 167 2.88 -39.84 22.22
N LEU A 168 4.18 -39.56 22.23
CA LEU A 168 5.15 -40.28 21.41
C LEU A 168 5.47 -41.66 22.01
N PRO A 169 5.87 -42.65 21.19
CA PRO A 169 6.25 -43.97 21.68
C PRO A 169 7.35 -43.91 22.75
N GLU A 170 7.35 -44.84 23.71
CA GLU A 170 8.31 -44.84 24.84
C GLU A 170 9.79 -44.95 24.41
N TRP A 171 10.06 -45.53 23.24
CA TRP A 171 11.41 -45.62 22.69
C TRP A 171 11.91 -44.29 22.09
N PHE A 172 11.02 -43.32 21.88
CA PHE A 172 11.37 -42.03 21.29
C PHE A 172 11.92 -41.08 22.35
N ASN A 173 13.16 -40.62 22.14
CA ASN A 173 13.81 -39.70 23.06
C ASN A 173 13.34 -38.25 22.83
N THR A 174 12.16 -37.95 23.38
CA THR A 174 11.53 -36.63 23.33
C THR A 174 12.41 -35.50 23.89
N PRO A 175 13.11 -35.66 25.04
CA PRO A 175 14.00 -34.63 25.58
C PRO A 175 15.10 -34.20 24.59
N ASP A 176 15.82 -35.17 24.00
CA ASP A 176 16.93 -34.86 23.10
C ASP A 176 16.44 -34.23 21.79
N CYS A 177 15.34 -34.74 21.23
CA CYS A 177 14.75 -34.16 20.02
C CYS A 177 14.30 -32.71 20.25
N THR A 178 13.69 -32.43 21.40
CA THR A 178 13.28 -31.07 21.80
C THR A 178 14.49 -30.13 21.87
N ALA A 179 15.59 -30.59 22.49
CA ALA A 179 16.82 -29.81 22.60
C ALA A 179 17.42 -29.48 21.23
N VAL A 180 17.43 -30.43 20.29
CA VAL A 180 17.92 -30.22 18.92
C VAL A 180 17.06 -29.19 18.16
N VAL A 181 15.74 -29.29 18.26
CA VAL A 181 14.82 -28.36 17.58
C VAL A 181 14.96 -26.95 18.14
N LEU A 182 15.05 -26.78 19.46
CA LEU A 182 15.28 -25.48 20.10
C LEU A 182 16.66 -24.89 19.75
N ALA A 183 17.70 -25.72 19.72
CA ALA A 183 19.05 -25.30 19.34
C ALA A 183 19.10 -24.82 17.88
N ALA A 184 18.44 -25.54 16.97
CA ALA A 184 18.33 -25.14 15.57
C ALA A 184 17.52 -23.84 15.42
N GLN A 185 16.40 -23.70 16.14
CA GLN A 185 15.58 -22.48 16.14
C GLN A 185 16.40 -21.25 16.56
N LYS A 186 17.21 -21.39 17.61
CA LYS A 186 18.10 -20.34 18.12
C LYS A 186 19.26 -20.04 17.16
N THR A 187 19.94 -21.06 16.65
CA THR A 187 21.13 -20.92 15.78
C THR A 187 20.78 -20.19 14.49
N TYR A 188 19.64 -20.53 13.88
CA TYR A 188 19.20 -19.97 12.61
C TYR A 188 18.22 -18.80 12.75
N LYS A 189 17.97 -18.32 13.98
CA LYS A 189 17.07 -17.20 14.30
C LYS A 189 15.66 -17.36 13.69
N ILE A 190 15.14 -18.58 13.73
CA ILE A 190 13.81 -18.91 13.23
C ILE A 190 12.78 -18.32 14.21
N PRO A 191 11.77 -17.55 13.76
CA PRO A 191 10.81 -16.90 14.66
C PRO A 191 9.96 -17.94 15.41
N ALA A 192 9.84 -17.79 16.73
CA ALA A 192 8.93 -18.57 17.57
C ALA A 192 7.57 -17.86 17.67
N LYS A 193 6.46 -18.61 17.54
CA LYS A 193 5.10 -18.04 17.70
C LYS A 193 4.51 -18.19 19.12
N VAL A 194 5.28 -18.63 20.11
CA VAL A 194 4.82 -18.78 21.50
C VAL A 194 5.63 -17.89 22.44
N LYS A 195 4.92 -17.21 23.35
CA LYS A 195 5.46 -16.31 24.37
C LYS A 195 6.48 -17.02 25.26
N ASN A 196 7.42 -16.24 25.79
CA ASN A 196 8.53 -16.64 26.65
C ASN A 196 8.16 -17.74 27.67
N ILE A 197 9.08 -18.68 27.87
CA ILE A 197 9.05 -19.65 28.97
C ILE A 197 8.94 -18.96 30.35
N ASP A 198 9.42 -17.71 30.46
CA ASP A 198 9.31 -16.90 31.67
C ASP A 198 7.87 -16.47 32.03
N ASP A 199 6.89 -16.67 31.15
CA ASP A 199 5.46 -16.41 31.45
C ASP A 199 4.76 -17.65 32.07
N LEU A 200 5.48 -18.75 32.33
CA LEU A 200 4.93 -20.03 32.81
C LEU A 200 5.61 -20.60 34.07
N LEU A 201 6.46 -19.82 34.74
CA LEU A 201 6.98 -20.09 36.10
C LEU A 201 6.51 -19.01 37.08
#